data_AF-A0A849Q020-F1
#
_entry.id   AF-A0A849Q020-F1
#
_cell.length_a   1.000
_cell.length_b   1.000
_cell.length_c   1.000
_cell.angle_alpha   90.00
_cell.angle_beta   90.00
_cell.angle_gamma   90.00
#
_symmetry.space_group_name_H-M   'P 1'
#
loop_
_entity.id
_entity.type
_entity.pdbx_description
1 polymer ?
#
loop_
_entity_poly.entity_id
_entity_poly.type
_entity_poly.pdbx_seq_one_letter_code
_entity_poly.pdbx_strand_id
1 'polypeptide(L)'
;MGFGQFLKAPEYDIKIITYRDIFQSTALESSGCGDEYAERSAVILLDKGDMKKMVLKDGRKAVLKNNFGRVVVHLRPSDYDEGHEGIGYMTNSPWSNALVSSETGGSGVPKFKMITASISDAKDEKVTSFDE
;
A
#
# COMPACT_ATOMS: atom_id res chain seq x y z
N MET A 1 6.67 29.81 11.88
CA MET A 1 6.16 28.45 12.14
C MET A 1 4.70 28.41 11.72
N GLY A 2 4.37 27.67 10.67
CA GLY A 2 3.03 27.67 10.08
C GLY A 2 2.09 26.72 10.81
N PHE A 3 0.85 27.17 11.05
CA PHE A 3 -0.24 26.43 11.71
C PHE A 3 -0.47 25.01 11.15
N GLY A 4 -0.12 24.76 9.89
CA GLY A 4 -0.28 23.46 9.22
C GLY A 4 0.61 22.33 9.74
N GLN A 5 1.64 22.63 10.54
CA GLN A 5 2.53 21.61 11.09
C GLN A 5 1.87 20.78 12.21
N PHE A 6 0.78 21.29 12.81
CA PHE A 6 0.06 20.64 13.90
C PHE A 6 -1.17 19.83 13.45
N LEU A 7 -1.58 19.93 12.19
CA LEU A 7 -2.71 19.17 11.66
C LEU A 7 -2.23 17.81 11.16
N LYS A 8 -2.67 16.73 11.83
CA LYS A 8 -2.50 15.35 11.35
C LYS A 8 -3.03 15.26 9.91
N ALA A 9 -2.33 14.51 9.05
CA ALA A 9 -2.87 14.26 7.70
C ALA A 9 -4.25 13.62 7.82
N PRO A 10 -5.22 13.99 6.96
CA PRO A 10 -6.49 13.28 6.92
C PRO A 10 -6.23 11.81 6.61
N GLU A 11 -6.89 10.94 7.38
CA GLU A 11 -6.87 9.48 7.18
C GLU A 11 -8.17 9.09 6.47
N TYR A 12 -8.06 8.24 5.45
CA TYR A 12 -9.19 7.75 4.67
C TYR A 12 -9.24 6.22 4.75
N ASP A 13 -10.43 5.65 4.83
CA ASP A 13 -10.58 4.19 4.80
C ASP A 13 -10.44 3.65 3.37
N ILE A 14 -9.69 2.57 3.21
CA ILE A 14 -9.47 1.90 1.94
C ILE A 14 -9.48 0.37 2.10
N LYS A 15 -9.96 -0.31 1.05
CA LYS A 15 -9.86 -1.76 0.92
C LYS A 15 -8.72 -2.11 -0.02
N ILE A 16 -7.76 -2.90 0.47
CA ILE A 16 -6.62 -3.34 -0.30
C ILE A 16 -6.89 -4.73 -0.87
N ILE A 17 -6.79 -4.84 -2.18
CA ILE A 17 -6.81 -6.10 -2.91
C ILE A 17 -5.39 -6.42 -3.34
N THR A 18 -4.86 -7.54 -2.83
CA THR A 18 -3.55 -8.01 -3.27
C THR A 18 -3.66 -8.63 -4.67
N TYR A 19 -2.61 -8.60 -5.48
CA TYR A 19 -2.53 -9.34 -6.75
C TYR A 19 -1.12 -9.93 -6.94
N ARG A 20 -0.95 -10.76 -7.96
CA ARG A 20 0.37 -11.27 -8.35
C ARG A 20 0.82 -10.56 -9.60
N ASP A 21 2.06 -10.08 -9.58
CA ASP A 21 2.70 -9.45 -10.72
C ASP A 21 3.85 -10.33 -11.22
N ILE A 22 3.92 -10.49 -12.55
CA ILE A 22 4.94 -11.33 -13.17
C ILE A 22 6.33 -10.71 -13.03
N PHE A 23 6.44 -9.38 -13.11
CA PHE A 23 7.72 -8.71 -13.05
C PHE A 23 8.25 -8.64 -11.62
N GLN A 24 7.37 -8.48 -10.63
CA GLN A 24 7.73 -8.62 -9.22
C GLN A 24 8.21 -10.04 -8.90
N SER A 25 7.56 -11.06 -9.46
CA SER A 25 8.04 -12.45 -9.34
C SER A 25 9.43 -12.62 -9.98
N THR A 26 9.64 -12.07 -11.17
CA THR A 26 10.96 -12.13 -11.83
C THR A 26 12.04 -11.41 -11.04
N ALA A 27 11.75 -10.24 -10.45
CA ALA A 27 12.68 -9.51 -9.60
C ALA A 27 13.08 -10.30 -8.35
N LEU A 28 12.10 -10.99 -7.74
CA LEU A 28 12.32 -11.89 -6.61
C LEU A 28 13.26 -13.04 -6.97
N GLU A 29 13.03 -13.69 -8.10
CA GLU A 29 13.87 -14.81 -8.55
C GLU A 29 15.27 -14.35 -8.96
N SER A 30 15.41 -13.13 -9.50
CA SER A 30 16.68 -12.64 -10.04
C SER A 30 17.60 -12.08 -8.95
N SER A 31 17.04 -11.41 -7.95
CA SER A 31 17.80 -10.62 -6.97
C SER A 31 17.31 -10.78 -5.53
N GLY A 32 16.41 -11.72 -5.27
CA GLY A 32 15.77 -11.88 -3.97
C GLY A 32 14.94 -10.65 -3.62
N CYS A 33 14.99 -10.24 -2.35
CA CYS A 33 14.30 -9.07 -1.85
C CYS A 33 15.06 -7.75 -2.09
N GLY A 34 15.82 -7.66 -3.18
CA GLY A 34 16.61 -6.47 -3.55
C GLY A 34 15.76 -5.26 -3.97
N ASP A 35 16.45 -4.21 -4.43
CA ASP A 35 15.83 -2.92 -4.75
C ASP A 35 14.71 -3.03 -5.79
N GLU A 36 14.89 -3.81 -6.86
CA GLU A 36 13.85 -3.98 -7.90
C GLU A 36 12.58 -4.65 -7.33
N TYR A 37 12.76 -5.63 -6.44
CA TYR A 37 11.64 -6.28 -5.77
C TYR A 37 10.90 -5.27 -4.88
N ALA A 38 11.63 -4.47 -4.11
CA ALA A 38 11.06 -3.45 -3.23
C ALA A 38 10.33 -2.36 -4.02
N GLU A 39 10.90 -1.87 -5.13
CA GLU A 39 10.27 -0.85 -5.99
C GLU A 39 8.96 -1.32 -6.63
N ARG A 40 8.80 -2.63 -6.86
CA ARG A 40 7.56 -3.24 -7.38
C ARG A 40 6.60 -3.67 -6.27
N SER A 41 7.12 -4.00 -5.10
CA SER A 41 6.36 -4.57 -3.98
C SER A 41 5.81 -3.52 -3.02
N ALA A 42 6.56 -2.45 -2.79
CA ALA A 42 6.22 -1.36 -1.91
C ALA A 42 5.42 -0.27 -2.65
N VAL A 43 4.38 -0.66 -3.39
CA VAL A 43 3.54 0.23 -4.20
C VAL A 43 2.06 -0.02 -3.90
N ILE A 44 1.29 1.05 -3.77
CA ILE A 44 -0.17 1.03 -3.83
C ILE A 44 -0.66 1.76 -5.10
N LEU A 45 -1.51 1.07 -5.86
CA LEU A 45 -2.22 1.63 -7.01
C LEU A 45 -3.60 2.10 -6.55
N LEU A 46 -3.96 3.32 -6.90
CA LEU A 46 -5.25 3.94 -6.52
C LEU A 46 -6.00 4.45 -7.73
N ASP A 47 -7.32 4.51 -7.59
CA ASP A 47 -8.18 5.21 -8.54
C ASP A 47 -7.81 6.70 -8.60
N LYS A 48 -7.77 7.26 -9.82
CA LYS A 48 -7.42 8.69 -10.03
C LYS A 48 -8.43 9.63 -9.38
N GLY A 49 -9.68 9.22 -9.24
CA GLY A 49 -10.74 9.91 -8.51
C GLY A 49 -10.47 9.93 -7.01
N ASP A 50 -10.09 8.80 -6.42
CA ASP A 50 -9.72 8.73 -5.00
C ASP A 50 -8.49 9.56 -4.68
N MET A 51 -7.46 9.49 -5.53
CA MET A 51 -6.26 10.34 -5.37
C MET A 51 -6.63 11.82 -5.32
N LYS A 52 -7.56 12.28 -6.18
CA LYS A 52 -8.05 13.67 -6.16
C LYS A 52 -8.83 13.99 -4.89
N LYS A 53 -9.73 13.11 -4.45
CA LYS A 53 -10.55 13.30 -3.24
C LYS A 53 -9.69 13.33 -1.95
N MET A 54 -8.67 12.49 -1.90
CA MET A 54 -7.77 12.34 -0.75
C MET A 54 -6.58 13.32 -0.80
N VAL A 55 -6.47 14.12 -1.87
CA VAL A 55 -5.37 15.06 -2.10
C VAL A 55 -4.00 14.35 -2.12
N LEU A 56 -3.98 13.10 -2.59
CA LEU A 56 -2.79 12.29 -2.76
C LEU A 56 -2.22 12.53 -4.17
N LYS A 57 -0.91 12.77 -4.25
CA LYS A 57 -0.22 13.08 -5.52
C LYS A 57 0.58 11.88 -5.99
N ASP A 58 0.56 11.67 -7.32
CA ASP A 58 1.42 10.69 -7.97
C ASP A 58 2.90 10.93 -7.65
N GLY A 59 3.67 9.85 -7.54
CA GLY A 59 5.08 9.86 -7.19
C GLY A 59 5.38 10.15 -5.72
N ARG A 60 4.35 10.41 -4.89
CA ARG A 60 4.52 10.51 -3.43
C ARG A 60 4.43 9.15 -2.77
N LYS A 61 4.52 9.17 -1.44
CA LYS A 61 4.37 8.00 -0.59
C LYS A 61 3.12 8.15 0.26
N ALA A 62 2.53 7.02 0.60
CA ALA A 62 1.38 6.94 1.48
C ALA A 62 1.70 6.03 2.66
N VAL A 63 1.14 6.38 3.81
CA VAL A 63 1.12 5.52 4.99
C VAL A 63 -0.15 4.70 4.93
N LEU A 64 0.00 3.39 4.97
CA LEU A 64 -1.08 2.43 5.17
C LEU A 64 -1.00 1.90 6.59
N LYS A 65 -2.13 1.92 7.31
CA LYS A 65 -2.17 1.47 8.70
C LYS A 65 -3.48 0.79 9.03
N ASN A 66 -3.42 -0.29 9.78
CA ASN A 66 -4.56 -0.87 10.48
C ASN A 66 -4.14 -1.37 11.88
N ASN A 67 -4.96 -2.24 12.48
CA ASN A 67 -4.70 -2.80 13.81
C ASN A 67 -3.53 -3.81 13.84
N PHE A 68 -3.10 -4.30 12.67
CA PHE A 68 -2.09 -5.35 12.56
C PHE A 68 -0.72 -4.79 12.20
N GLY A 69 -0.67 -3.72 11.42
CA GLY A 69 0.59 -3.08 11.08
C GLY A 69 0.47 -1.72 10.44
N ARG A 70 1.65 -1.18 10.09
CA ARG A 70 1.84 0.11 9.47
C ARG A 70 2.97 0.01 8.46
N VAL A 71 2.72 0.40 7.22
CA VAL A 71 3.72 0.43 6.15
C VAL A 71 3.67 1.74 5.39
N VAL A 72 4.83 2.18 4.92
CA VAL A 72 4.97 3.32 4.03
C VAL A 72 5.32 2.78 2.65
N VAL A 73 4.51 3.12 1.65
CA VAL A 73 4.62 2.63 0.27
C VAL A 73 4.58 3.76 -0.73
N HIS A 74 5.10 3.54 -1.93
CA HIS A 74 4.93 4.44 -3.06
C HIS A 74 3.47 4.46 -3.50
N LEU A 75 2.99 5.63 -3.87
CA LEU A 75 1.65 5.84 -4.39
C LEU A 75 1.73 6.08 -5.90
N ARG A 76 0.96 5.30 -6.66
CA ARG A 76 0.84 5.45 -8.12
C ARG A 76 -0.64 5.41 -8.52
N PRO A 77 -1.02 6.14 -9.59
CA PRO A 77 -2.33 5.96 -10.18
C PRO A 77 -2.45 4.57 -10.80
N SER A 78 -3.63 4.01 -10.71
CA SER A 78 -4.00 2.82 -11.44
C SER A 78 -4.19 3.12 -12.94
N ASP A 79 -3.82 2.15 -13.77
CA ASP A 79 -3.99 2.20 -15.23
C ASP A 79 -5.35 1.64 -15.70
N TYR A 80 -6.21 1.17 -14.78
CA TYR A 80 -7.54 0.69 -15.14
C TYR A 80 -8.43 1.86 -15.62
N ASP A 81 -9.07 1.67 -16.78
CA ASP A 81 -10.05 2.63 -17.32
C ASP A 81 -11.35 2.66 -16.52
N GLU A 82 -11.73 1.53 -15.92
CA GLU A 82 -12.90 1.43 -15.04
C GLU A 82 -12.58 1.98 -13.64
N GLY A 83 -13.47 2.86 -13.16
CA GLY A 83 -13.34 3.46 -11.84
C GLY A 83 -13.50 2.43 -10.73
N HIS A 84 -12.60 2.47 -9.75
CA HIS A 84 -12.52 1.51 -8.64
C HIS A 84 -12.37 2.23 -7.30
N GLU A 85 -13.30 3.14 -7.03
CA GLU A 85 -13.28 3.96 -5.83
C GLU A 85 -13.33 3.13 -4.53
N GLY A 86 -12.54 3.53 -3.54
CA GLY A 86 -12.39 2.87 -2.24
C GLY A 86 -11.55 1.60 -2.28
N ILE A 87 -10.97 1.24 -3.44
CA ILE A 87 -10.13 0.06 -3.63
C ILE A 87 -8.70 0.47 -3.99
N GLY A 88 -7.75 -0.04 -3.23
CA GLY A 88 -6.33 0.04 -3.54
C GLY A 88 -5.78 -1.33 -3.96
N TYR A 89 -4.85 -1.35 -4.90
CA TYR A 89 -4.18 -2.57 -5.32
C TYR A 89 -2.73 -2.59 -4.87
N MET A 90 -2.30 -3.72 -4.32
CA MET A 90 -0.91 -3.98 -3.95
C MET A 90 -0.50 -5.34 -4.46
N THR A 91 0.77 -5.53 -4.79
CA THR A 91 1.28 -6.90 -5.02
C THR A 91 1.31 -7.67 -3.70
N ASN A 92 1.17 -8.99 -3.76
CA ASN A 92 1.38 -9.84 -2.59
C ASN A 92 2.87 -9.80 -2.21
N SER A 93 3.17 -9.14 -1.10
CA SER A 93 4.53 -8.85 -0.67
C SER A 93 4.61 -8.64 0.84
N PRO A 94 5.81 -8.54 1.44
CA PRO A 94 5.97 -8.20 2.85
C PRO A 94 5.20 -6.94 3.27
N TRP A 95 5.16 -5.91 2.41
CA TRP A 95 4.43 -4.66 2.69
C TRP A 95 2.92 -4.87 2.78
N SER A 96 2.31 -5.63 1.86
CA SER A 96 0.87 -5.94 1.96
C SER A 96 0.58 -6.85 3.15
N ASN A 97 1.48 -7.81 3.42
CA ASN A 97 1.31 -8.83 4.45
C ASN A 97 1.45 -8.25 5.86
N ALA A 98 2.18 -7.16 6.04
CA ALA A 98 2.23 -6.41 7.30
C ALA A 98 0.85 -5.87 7.73
N LEU A 99 -0.13 -5.79 6.82
CA LEU A 99 -1.50 -5.34 7.10
C LEU A 99 -2.48 -6.52 7.27
N VAL A 100 -2.04 -7.77 7.09
CA VAL A 100 -2.93 -8.95 7.11
C VAL A 100 -3.25 -9.35 8.54
N SER A 101 -4.53 -9.65 8.80
CA SER A 101 -4.97 -10.22 10.08
C SER A 101 -4.44 -11.64 10.26
N SER A 102 -3.99 -11.98 11.46
CA SER A 102 -3.67 -13.35 11.84
C SER A 102 -4.90 -14.26 11.97
N GLU A 103 -6.11 -13.71 11.88
CA GLU A 103 -7.36 -14.47 11.96
C GLU A 103 -7.59 -15.31 10.70
N THR A 104 -7.74 -16.62 10.88
CA THR A 104 -7.89 -17.58 9.79
C THR A 104 -9.33 -18.10 9.62
N GLY A 105 -10.25 -17.70 10.52
CA GLY A 105 -11.64 -18.17 10.51
C GLY A 105 -11.78 -19.70 10.57
N GLY A 106 -10.82 -20.40 11.16
CA GLY A 106 -10.80 -21.87 11.24
C GLY A 106 -10.28 -22.59 9.99
N SER A 107 -9.93 -21.87 8.92
CA SER A 107 -9.38 -22.46 7.69
C SER A 107 -7.88 -22.75 7.76
N GLY A 108 -7.17 -22.20 8.75
CA GLY A 108 -5.72 -22.20 8.81
C GLY A 108 -5.04 -21.20 7.85
N VAL A 109 -5.79 -20.51 6.99
CA VAL A 109 -5.28 -19.54 6.01
C VAL A 109 -5.72 -18.12 6.38
N PRO A 110 -4.78 -17.16 6.52
CA PRO A 110 -5.13 -15.74 6.71
C PRO A 110 -5.89 -15.13 5.53
N LYS A 111 -6.63 -14.05 5.78
CA LYS A 111 -7.34 -13.30 4.73
C LYS A 111 -6.39 -12.30 4.03
N PHE A 112 -5.76 -12.77 2.95
CA PHE A 112 -4.83 -11.95 2.13
C PHE A 112 -5.51 -11.00 1.14
N LYS A 113 -6.85 -10.98 1.08
CA LYS A 113 -7.65 -10.15 0.17
C LYS A 113 -8.64 -9.31 0.98
N MET A 114 -9.07 -8.18 0.41
CA MET A 114 -10.02 -7.25 1.05
C MET A 114 -9.50 -6.77 2.41
N ILE A 115 -8.21 -6.45 2.49
CA ILE A 115 -7.57 -5.97 3.71
C ILE A 115 -8.07 -4.56 3.97
N THR A 116 -8.66 -4.32 5.13
CA THR A 116 -9.13 -2.96 5.50
C THR A 116 -7.98 -2.20 6.16
N ALA A 117 -7.70 -0.99 5.65
CA ALA A 117 -6.67 -0.13 6.18
C ALA A 117 -7.07 1.35 6.04
N SER A 118 -6.39 2.20 6.78
CA SER A 118 -6.41 3.65 6.61
C SER A 118 -5.23 4.09 5.75
N ILE A 119 -5.45 5.07 4.87
CA ILE A 119 -4.45 5.68 4.01
C ILE A 119 -4.30 7.18 4.31
N SER A 120 -3.05 7.67 4.34
CA SER A 120 -2.73 9.09 4.51
C SER A 120 -1.43 9.47 3.79
N ASP A 121 -1.22 10.77 3.51
CA ASP A 121 0.03 11.27 2.93
C ASP A 121 1.20 11.11 3.90
N ALA A 122 2.34 10.63 3.40
CA ALA A 122 3.47 10.24 4.23
C ALA A 122 4.41 11.39 4.66
N LYS A 123 4.09 12.67 4.43
CA LYS A 123 4.82 13.87 4.95
C LYS A 123 6.34 13.67 5.19
N ASP A 124 7.06 13.25 4.15
CA ASP A 124 8.52 13.01 4.10
C ASP A 124 9.08 11.69 4.67
N GLU A 125 8.23 10.75 5.08
CA GLU A 125 8.68 9.42 5.49
C GLU A 125 9.32 8.65 4.33
N LYS A 126 10.27 7.77 4.67
CA LYS A 126 10.84 6.82 3.70
C LYS A 126 9.92 5.62 3.57
N VAL A 127 9.98 4.98 2.39
CA VAL A 127 9.35 3.67 2.21
C VAL A 127 9.88 2.74 3.28
N THR A 128 8.99 1.92 3.86
CA THR A 128 9.38 0.95 4.88
C THR A 128 10.45 0.05 4.27
N SER A 129 11.65 0.04 4.85
CA SER A 129 12.73 -0.82 4.38
C SER A 129 12.38 -2.28 4.66
N PHE A 130 12.77 -3.13 3.73
CA PHE A 130 12.85 -4.56 3.97
C PHE A 130 14.30 -4.83 4.37
N ASP A 131 14.51 -5.05 5.67
CA ASP A 131 15.80 -5.51 6.21
C ASP A 131 15.69 -7.04 6.30
N GLU A 132 16.61 -7.75 5.63
CA GLU A 132 16.70 -9.22 5.66
C GLU A 132 17.19 -9.76 7.01
#